data_AF-A0AAT9IMA6-F1
#
_entry.id   AF-A0AAT9IMA6-F1
#
_cell.length_a   1.000
_cell.length_b   1.000
_cell.length_c   1.000
_cell.angle_alpha   90.00
_cell.angle_beta   90.00
_cell.angle_gamma   90.00
#
_symmetry.space_group_name_H-M   'P 1'
#
loop_
_entity.id
_entity.type
_entity.pdbx_description
1 polymer ?
#
loop_
_entity_poly.entity_id
_entity_poly.type
_entity_poly.pdbx_seq_one_letter_code
_entity_poly.pdbx_strand_id
1 'polypeptide(L)'
;MARSPLTLAAAATAALSQATGVQTSITGAAPLSEGLAGRYDTALLHLDDDTRLIVRVPESDEAEADAAREAAALAALTAGVRAMIPFRAPENLGQSRIDGRTARVQTYLPGYRVDAAQIPPGRGVATAIAAAVAAIHDLPTSVVQGAGLPSRTAAQVRADTERLLDRAESTGRLPFGLLRRWSRAIALDGLWNMEPTVILGGVDPAAFLLTDADGVPTVTGLLTWTGLSIGDPAEDLRWIASAPDAAGDVVVAYAAATGRSPDTMLAERARLHAELEFAKWLVHGHESGSDSVLTDAVALLESLDESVRDEAPVGSGTVSVDEAIAAFGRVSAGTTGAVDTSMQTDAYDPGMLDGYEDDTPAEPAASVTDQETEPLEFSDWPGTDEAPPEENDPDDAAKNALRRWTGTA
;
A
#
# COMPACT_ATOMS: atom_id res chain seq x y z
N MET A 1 9.79 -23.95 22.01
CA MET A 1 9.95 -25.11 21.12
C MET A 1 8.74 -25.08 20.21
N ALA A 2 8.94 -24.94 18.90
CA ALA A 2 7.83 -24.80 17.95
C ALA A 2 6.89 -26.01 18.01
N ARG A 3 5.59 -25.78 17.92
CA ARG A 3 4.57 -26.84 17.96
C ARG A 3 4.62 -27.65 16.66
N SER A 4 4.47 -28.97 16.79
CA SER A 4 4.45 -29.83 15.61
C SER A 4 3.18 -29.59 14.76
N PRO A 5 3.23 -29.77 13.42
CA PRO A 5 2.05 -29.67 12.56
C PRO A 5 0.89 -30.58 13.01
N LEU A 6 1.17 -31.76 13.55
CA LEU A 6 0.15 -32.67 14.09
C LEU A 6 -0.51 -32.13 15.36
N THR A 7 0.27 -31.48 16.23
CA THR A 7 -0.26 -30.80 17.42
C THR A 7 -1.20 -29.66 17.01
N LEU A 8 -0.81 -28.88 16.00
CA LEU A 8 -1.62 -27.80 15.46
C LEU A 8 -2.90 -28.32 14.77
N ALA A 9 -2.79 -29.43 14.03
CA ALA A 9 -3.95 -30.10 13.43
C ALA A 9 -4.96 -30.56 14.49
N ALA A 10 -4.50 -31.15 15.60
CA ALA A 10 -5.39 -31.54 16.69
C ALA A 10 -6.13 -30.34 17.31
N ALA A 11 -5.44 -29.21 17.50
CA ALA A 11 -6.07 -27.96 17.96
C ALA A 11 -7.09 -27.44 16.94
N ALA A 12 -6.81 -27.56 15.64
CA ALA A 12 -7.71 -27.18 14.58
C ALA A 12 -8.97 -28.05 14.52
N THR A 13 -8.85 -29.38 14.69
CA THR A 13 -10.00 -30.29 14.80
C THR A 13 -10.92 -29.85 15.93
N ALA A 14 -10.37 -29.51 17.11
CA ALA A 14 -11.15 -29.00 18.22
C ALA A 14 -11.83 -27.66 17.90
N ALA A 15 -11.10 -26.74 17.26
CA ALA A 15 -11.62 -25.43 16.87
C ALA A 15 -12.80 -25.52 15.89
N LEU A 16 -12.66 -26.33 14.84
CA LEU A 16 -13.69 -26.53 13.82
C LEU A 16 -14.90 -27.28 14.37
N SER A 17 -14.66 -28.28 15.22
CA SER A 17 -15.75 -29.03 15.88
C SER A 17 -16.57 -28.14 16.81
N GLN A 18 -15.93 -27.23 17.54
CA GLN A 18 -16.62 -26.26 18.40
C GLN A 18 -17.42 -25.24 17.59
N ALA A 19 -16.91 -24.80 16.43
CA ALA A 19 -17.57 -23.81 15.60
C ALA A 19 -18.77 -24.37 14.82
N THR A 20 -18.63 -25.57 14.26
CA THR A 20 -19.64 -26.16 13.36
C THR A 20 -20.56 -27.17 14.05
N GLY A 21 -20.16 -27.71 15.21
CA GLY A 21 -20.84 -28.83 15.87
C GLY A 21 -20.63 -30.18 15.18
N VAL A 22 -19.81 -30.25 14.12
CA VAL A 22 -19.51 -31.47 13.36
C VAL A 22 -18.02 -31.76 13.43
N GLN A 23 -17.66 -33.03 13.54
CA GLN A 23 -16.26 -33.44 13.52
C GLN A 23 -15.69 -33.28 12.09
N THR A 24 -14.82 -32.28 11.90
CA THR A 24 -14.11 -32.10 10.64
C THR A 24 -12.92 -33.07 10.54
N SER A 25 -12.81 -33.79 9.42
CA SER A 25 -11.72 -34.71 9.15
C SER A 25 -10.53 -33.97 8.54
N ILE A 26 -9.41 -33.90 9.26
CA ILE A 26 -8.13 -33.40 8.74
C ILE A 26 -7.33 -34.61 8.25
N THR A 27 -7.04 -34.66 6.96
CA THR A 27 -6.33 -35.77 6.29
C THR A 27 -4.82 -35.58 6.26
N GLY A 28 -4.35 -34.33 6.39
CA GLY A 28 -2.92 -34.01 6.39
C GLY A 28 -2.61 -32.66 7.03
N ALA A 29 -1.39 -32.54 7.55
CA ALA A 29 -0.87 -31.29 8.10
C ALA A 29 0.59 -31.12 7.70
N ALA A 30 0.94 -29.95 7.18
CA ALA A 30 2.29 -29.59 6.77
C ALA A 30 2.72 -28.29 7.47
N PRO A 31 4.02 -28.13 7.76
CA PRO A 31 4.52 -26.85 8.25
C PRO A 31 4.24 -25.77 7.20
N LEU A 32 3.74 -24.63 7.66
CA LEU A 32 3.63 -23.42 6.85
C LEU A 32 4.55 -22.38 7.49
N SER A 33 5.81 -22.42 7.06
CA SER A 33 6.82 -21.44 7.45
C SER A 33 6.83 -20.34 6.39
N GLU A 34 6.50 -19.10 6.77
CA GLU A 34 6.63 -17.93 5.89
C GLU A 34 7.95 -17.18 6.11
N GLY A 35 8.95 -17.77 6.77
CA GLY A 35 10.21 -17.07 7.10
C GLY A 35 10.06 -15.92 8.11
N LEU A 36 8.83 -15.57 8.52
CA LEU A 36 8.54 -14.64 9.61
C LEU A 36 8.85 -15.32 10.95
N ALA A 37 10.05 -15.06 11.46
CA ALA A 37 10.60 -15.62 12.69
C ALA A 37 9.58 -15.69 13.85
N GLY A 38 9.19 -16.92 14.23
CA GLY A 38 8.76 -17.30 15.59
C GLY A 38 7.60 -16.54 16.26
N ARG A 39 6.84 -15.69 15.56
CA ARG A 39 5.66 -15.02 16.19
C ARG A 39 4.46 -15.95 16.29
N TYR A 40 4.34 -16.89 15.36
CA TYR A 40 3.24 -17.84 15.25
C TYR A 40 3.73 -19.23 14.86
N ASP A 41 3.30 -20.24 15.61
CA ASP A 41 3.30 -21.61 15.14
C ASP A 41 2.18 -21.77 14.11
N THR A 42 2.53 -22.10 12.86
CA THR A 42 1.57 -22.16 11.75
C THR A 42 1.65 -23.49 11.00
N ALA A 43 0.49 -24.04 10.63
CA ALA A 43 0.41 -25.23 9.79
C ALA A 43 -0.67 -25.08 8.70
N LEU A 44 -0.36 -25.64 7.53
CA LEU A 44 -1.30 -25.85 6.44
C LEU A 44 -2.01 -27.19 6.67
N LEU A 45 -3.33 -27.17 6.68
CA LEU A 45 -4.21 -28.31 6.91
C LEU A 45 -4.90 -28.70 5.62
N HIS A 46 -5.00 -30.00 5.38
CA HIS A 46 -5.74 -30.58 4.26
C HIS A 46 -6.96 -31.33 4.82
N LEU A 47 -8.13 -31.04 4.25
CA LEU A 47 -9.36 -31.76 4.54
C LEU A 47 -9.55 -32.92 3.56
N ASP A 48 -10.62 -33.69 3.73
CA ASP A 48 -11.00 -34.81 2.86
C ASP A 48 -11.65 -34.37 1.54
N ASP A 49 -12.15 -33.14 1.47
CA ASP A 49 -12.74 -32.51 0.28
C ASP A 49 -11.74 -31.67 -0.52
N ASP A 50 -10.43 -31.89 -0.32
CA ASP A 50 -9.31 -31.12 -0.87
C ASP A 50 -9.25 -29.64 -0.41
N THR A 51 -10.12 -29.20 0.51
CA THR A 51 -10.06 -27.85 1.09
C THR A 51 -8.78 -27.69 1.91
N ARG A 52 -8.14 -26.51 1.76
CA ARG A 52 -6.96 -26.11 2.52
C ARG A 52 -7.31 -25.05 3.54
N LEU A 53 -6.86 -25.25 4.78
CA LEU A 53 -7.02 -24.31 5.88
C LEU A 53 -5.67 -23.99 6.51
N ILE A 54 -5.58 -22.88 7.22
CA ILE A 54 -4.42 -22.50 8.02
C ILE A 54 -4.82 -22.55 9.49
N VAL A 55 -3.96 -23.08 10.35
CA VAL A 55 -4.06 -22.87 11.80
C VAL A 55 -2.86 -22.07 12.28
N ARG A 56 -3.12 -21.05 13.09
CA ARG A 56 -2.10 -20.15 13.69
C ARG A 56 -2.24 -20.13 15.20
N VAL A 57 -1.13 -20.32 15.91
CA VAL A 57 -1.04 -20.21 17.37
C VAL A 57 0.03 -19.19 17.75
N PRO A 58 -0.31 -18.10 18.46
CA PRO A 58 0.68 -17.10 18.87
C PRO A 58 1.74 -17.65 19.83
N GLU A 59 3.00 -17.23 19.64
CA GLU A 59 4.14 -17.61 20.48
C GLU A 59 4.46 -16.60 21.61
N SER A 60 3.99 -15.35 21.52
CA SER A 60 4.09 -14.34 22.58
C SER A 60 2.74 -13.74 22.96
N ASP A 61 2.68 -13.02 24.09
CA ASP A 61 1.47 -12.31 24.52
C ASP A 61 1.15 -11.12 23.59
N GLU A 62 2.19 -10.51 23.03
CA GLU A 62 2.08 -9.49 21.98
C GLU A 62 1.45 -10.09 20.71
N ALA A 63 1.93 -11.25 20.25
CA ALA A 63 1.34 -11.94 19.10
C ALA A 63 -0.10 -12.39 19.36
N GLU A 64 -0.45 -12.75 20.60
CA GLU A 64 -1.83 -13.06 20.97
C GLU A 64 -2.73 -11.82 20.91
N ALA A 65 -2.23 -10.67 21.36
CA ALA A 65 -2.95 -9.39 21.23
C ALA A 65 -3.12 -8.98 19.77
N ASP A 66 -2.10 -9.16 18.92
CA ASP A 66 -2.17 -8.92 17.48
C ASP A 66 -3.22 -9.81 16.80
N ALA A 67 -3.19 -11.12 17.07
CA ALA A 67 -4.16 -12.06 16.53
C ALA A 67 -5.59 -11.75 16.98
N ALA A 68 -5.78 -11.24 18.20
CA ALA A 68 -7.08 -10.79 18.67
C ALA A 68 -7.58 -9.54 17.92
N ARG A 69 -6.69 -8.57 17.66
CA ARG A 69 -7.00 -7.37 16.86
C ARG A 69 -7.33 -7.74 15.41
N GLU A 70 -6.52 -8.60 14.79
CA GLU A 70 -6.79 -9.11 13.45
C GLU A 70 -8.13 -9.85 13.37
N ALA A 71 -8.45 -10.69 14.37
CA ALA A 71 -9.74 -11.38 14.41
C ALA A 71 -10.93 -10.42 14.49
N ALA A 72 -10.82 -9.34 15.28
CA ALA A 72 -11.84 -8.30 15.36
C ALA A 72 -11.98 -7.53 14.03
N ALA A 73 -10.87 -7.21 13.37
CA ALA A 73 -10.87 -6.58 12.06
C ALA A 73 -11.54 -7.46 10.98
N LEU A 74 -11.18 -8.74 10.91
CA LEU A 74 -11.78 -9.68 9.97
C LEU A 74 -13.29 -9.91 10.23
N ALA A 75 -13.73 -9.80 11.48
CA ALA A 75 -15.14 -9.87 11.84
C ALA A 75 -15.93 -8.62 11.41
N ALA A 76 -15.28 -7.45 11.30
CA ALA A 76 -15.88 -6.24 10.76
C ALA A 76 -16.21 -6.37 9.25
N LEU A 77 -15.47 -7.22 8.54
CA LEU A 77 -15.69 -7.52 7.13
C LEU A 77 -16.87 -8.48 6.95
N THR A 78 -18.09 -7.95 7.08
CA THR A 78 -19.32 -8.70 6.76
C THR A 78 -19.35 -9.12 5.28
N ALA A 79 -20.23 -10.05 4.91
CA ALA A 79 -20.37 -10.48 3.52
C ALA A 79 -20.60 -9.32 2.54
N GLY A 80 -21.38 -8.31 2.95
CA GLY A 80 -21.60 -7.10 2.14
C GLY A 80 -20.33 -6.27 1.97
N VAL A 81 -19.50 -6.15 3.02
CA VAL A 81 -18.22 -5.44 2.94
C VAL A 81 -17.21 -6.20 2.08
N ARG A 82 -17.16 -7.53 2.22
CA ARG A 82 -16.31 -8.41 1.41
C ARG A 82 -16.68 -8.35 -0.08
N ALA A 83 -17.94 -8.11 -0.41
CA ALA A 83 -18.38 -7.94 -1.80
C ALA A 83 -17.97 -6.58 -2.41
N MET A 84 -17.55 -5.60 -1.60
CA MET A 84 -17.08 -4.30 -2.10
C MET A 84 -15.58 -4.29 -2.45
N ILE A 85 -14.80 -5.25 -1.93
CA ILE A 85 -13.37 -5.35 -2.22
C ILE A 85 -13.11 -6.34 -3.39
N PRO A 86 -12.15 -6.06 -4.29
CA PRO A 86 -11.91 -6.89 -5.47
C PRO A 86 -11.05 -8.14 -5.19
N PHE A 87 -10.74 -8.43 -3.93
CA PHE A 87 -9.90 -9.53 -3.49
C PHE A 87 -10.41 -10.14 -2.19
N ARG A 88 -9.86 -11.29 -1.81
CA ARG A 88 -10.31 -12.03 -0.62
C ARG A 88 -9.56 -11.61 0.64
N ALA A 89 -10.27 -11.61 1.76
CA ALA A 89 -9.70 -11.52 3.11
C ALA A 89 -9.83 -12.89 3.81
N PRO A 90 -8.90 -13.28 4.71
CA PRO A 90 -9.05 -14.48 5.51
C PRO A 90 -10.39 -14.51 6.26
N GLU A 91 -10.96 -15.70 6.42
CA GLU A 91 -12.13 -15.94 7.25
C GLU A 91 -11.74 -16.76 8.47
N ASN A 92 -12.16 -16.32 9.66
CA ASN A 92 -11.98 -17.10 10.89
C ASN A 92 -13.07 -18.16 10.96
N LEU A 93 -12.68 -19.43 10.83
CA LEU A 93 -13.59 -20.58 10.78
C LEU A 93 -13.83 -21.20 12.16
N GLY A 94 -12.90 -20.99 13.10
CA GLY A 94 -13.02 -21.50 14.46
C GLY A 94 -11.82 -21.14 15.31
N GLN A 95 -11.97 -21.34 16.63
CA GLN A 95 -10.90 -21.15 17.58
C GLN A 95 -10.92 -22.22 18.67
N SER A 96 -9.75 -22.54 19.21
CA SER A 96 -9.60 -23.43 20.37
C SER A 96 -8.47 -22.94 21.27
N ARG A 97 -8.30 -23.57 22.43
CA ARG A 97 -7.24 -23.24 23.39
C ARG A 97 -6.20 -24.36 23.40
N ILE A 98 -4.93 -23.97 23.31
CA ILE A 98 -3.78 -24.86 23.39
C ILE A 98 -2.68 -24.17 24.19
N ASP A 99 -2.18 -24.82 25.25
CA ASP A 99 -1.13 -24.31 26.14
C ASP A 99 -1.33 -22.86 26.63
N GLY A 100 -2.58 -22.46 26.89
CA GLY A 100 -2.87 -21.08 27.32
C GLY A 100 -2.84 -20.02 26.20
N ARG A 101 -2.79 -20.42 24.93
CA ARG A 101 -2.90 -19.56 23.74
C ARG A 101 -4.09 -19.95 22.88
N THR A 102 -4.53 -19.03 22.02
CA THR A 102 -5.70 -19.25 21.17
C THR A 102 -5.25 -19.71 19.79
N ALA A 103 -5.55 -20.96 19.46
CA ALA A 103 -5.42 -21.46 18.10
C ALA A 103 -6.57 -20.93 17.26
N ARG A 104 -6.27 -20.31 16.12
CA ARG A 104 -7.27 -19.81 15.17
C ARG A 104 -7.14 -20.55 13.87
N VAL A 105 -8.27 -21.06 13.37
CA VAL A 105 -8.35 -21.71 12.06
C VAL A 105 -8.92 -20.73 11.05
N GLN A 106 -8.23 -20.55 9.95
CA GLN A 106 -8.54 -19.58 8.90
C GLN A 106 -8.57 -20.25 7.53
N THR A 107 -9.25 -19.63 6.58
CA THR A 107 -9.18 -20.01 5.16
C THR A 107 -7.77 -19.82 4.61
N TYR A 108 -7.27 -20.79 3.83
CA TYR A 108 -6.06 -20.60 3.04
C TYR A 108 -6.36 -19.78 1.78
N LEU A 109 -5.57 -18.75 1.51
CA LEU A 109 -5.64 -17.96 0.28
C LEU A 109 -4.41 -18.26 -0.60
N PRO A 110 -4.58 -18.74 -1.84
CA PRO A 110 -3.46 -19.01 -2.74
C PRO A 110 -2.94 -17.73 -3.40
N GLY A 111 -1.66 -17.71 -3.74
CA GLY A 111 -1.02 -16.64 -4.50
C GLY A 111 0.47 -16.56 -4.21
N TYR A 112 1.19 -15.81 -5.03
CA TYR A 112 2.56 -15.39 -4.75
C TYR A 112 2.56 -13.99 -4.10
N ARG A 113 3.70 -13.61 -3.52
CA ARG A 113 3.90 -12.32 -2.85
C ARG A 113 5.13 -11.66 -3.45
N VAL A 114 5.19 -10.34 -3.38
CA VAL A 114 6.33 -9.55 -3.88
C VAL A 114 6.71 -8.57 -2.80
N ASP A 115 7.98 -8.60 -2.38
CA ASP A 115 8.52 -7.63 -1.42
C ASP A 115 8.59 -6.24 -2.06
N ALA A 116 8.42 -5.18 -1.27
CA ALA A 116 8.42 -3.80 -1.75
C ALA A 116 9.60 -3.48 -2.70
N ALA A 117 10.82 -3.87 -2.30
CA ALA A 117 12.04 -3.62 -3.05
C ALA A 117 12.15 -4.38 -4.39
N GLN A 118 11.31 -5.40 -4.59
CA GLN A 118 11.28 -6.21 -5.81
C GLN A 118 10.15 -5.82 -6.76
N ILE A 119 9.35 -4.80 -6.41
CA ILE A 119 8.23 -4.36 -7.23
C ILE A 119 8.78 -3.60 -8.45
N PRO A 120 8.53 -4.08 -9.67
CA PRO A 120 8.98 -3.40 -10.88
C PRO A 120 8.17 -2.11 -11.14
N PRO A 121 8.77 -1.11 -11.80
CA PRO A 121 8.04 0.06 -12.29
C PRO A 121 7.03 -0.33 -13.39
N GLY A 122 6.08 0.56 -13.64
CA GLY A 122 5.08 0.44 -14.69
C GLY A 122 3.84 -0.37 -14.30
N ARG A 123 3.08 -0.76 -15.34
CA ARG A 123 1.86 -1.56 -15.18
C ARG A 123 2.19 -2.97 -14.71
N GLY A 124 1.41 -3.48 -13.76
CA GLY A 124 1.58 -4.81 -13.18
C GLY A 124 1.41 -4.77 -11.67
N VAL A 125 2.36 -5.38 -10.94
CA VAL A 125 2.33 -5.51 -9.47
C VAL A 125 2.11 -4.17 -8.78
N ALA A 126 2.88 -3.13 -9.15
CA ALA A 126 2.76 -1.78 -8.57
C ALA A 126 1.34 -1.22 -8.68
N THR A 127 0.79 -1.21 -9.91
CA THR A 127 -0.54 -0.69 -10.18
C THR A 127 -1.66 -1.54 -9.57
N ALA A 128 -1.46 -2.87 -9.48
CA ALA A 128 -2.43 -3.79 -8.90
C ALA A 128 -2.54 -3.59 -7.37
N ILE A 129 -1.41 -3.42 -6.69
CA ILE A 129 -1.37 -3.09 -5.25
C ILE A 129 -1.97 -1.71 -5.01
N ALA A 130 -1.63 -0.71 -5.83
CA ALA A 130 -2.19 0.63 -5.72
C ALA A 130 -3.73 0.62 -5.81
N ALA A 131 -4.28 -0.12 -6.77
CA ALA A 131 -5.73 -0.29 -6.92
C ALA A 131 -6.36 -1.06 -5.75
N ALA A 132 -5.67 -2.06 -5.21
CA ALA A 132 -6.13 -2.80 -4.04
C ALA A 132 -6.20 -1.93 -2.77
N VAL A 133 -5.18 -1.10 -2.53
CA VAL A 133 -5.15 -0.12 -1.43
C VAL A 133 -6.26 0.91 -1.61
N ALA A 134 -6.46 1.45 -2.82
CA ALA A 134 -7.56 2.37 -3.10
C ALA A 134 -8.93 1.75 -2.80
N ALA A 135 -9.15 0.49 -3.14
CA ALA A 135 -10.40 -0.21 -2.83
C ALA A 135 -10.66 -0.34 -1.32
N ILE A 136 -9.63 -0.49 -0.49
CA ILE A 136 -9.76 -0.45 0.97
C ILE A 136 -10.11 0.96 1.44
N HIS A 137 -9.39 1.97 0.94
CA HIS A 137 -9.61 3.37 1.33
C HIS A 137 -11.01 3.87 0.95
N ASP A 138 -11.61 3.32 -0.10
CA ASP A 138 -12.98 3.64 -0.54
C ASP A 138 -14.07 2.92 0.26
N LEU A 139 -13.71 2.01 1.18
CA LEU A 139 -14.70 1.39 2.07
C LEU A 139 -15.40 2.46 2.93
N PRO A 140 -16.71 2.30 3.21
CA PRO A 140 -17.42 3.18 4.12
C PRO A 140 -16.80 3.16 5.51
N THR A 141 -16.55 4.34 6.09
CA THR A 141 -16.00 4.49 7.45
C THR A 141 -16.90 3.86 8.52
N SER A 142 -18.19 3.66 8.23
CA SER A 142 -19.12 2.92 9.08
C SER A 142 -18.71 1.47 9.33
N VAL A 143 -17.91 0.86 8.45
CA VAL A 143 -17.34 -0.49 8.65
C VAL A 143 -16.45 -0.51 9.90
N VAL A 144 -15.55 0.47 10.01
CA VAL A 144 -14.63 0.60 11.14
C VAL A 144 -15.36 1.07 12.39
N GLN A 145 -16.21 2.10 12.27
CA GLN A 145 -16.94 2.67 13.40
C GLN A 145 -17.94 1.67 14.01
N GLY A 146 -18.68 0.94 13.17
CA GLY A 146 -19.65 -0.05 13.62
C GLY A 146 -19.02 -1.23 14.35
N ALA A 147 -17.75 -1.53 14.06
CA ALA A 147 -16.96 -2.55 14.75
C ALA A 147 -16.23 -2.02 16.00
N GLY A 148 -16.32 -0.71 16.30
CA GLY A 148 -15.61 -0.10 17.42
C GLY A 148 -14.08 -0.07 17.24
N LEU A 149 -13.62 -0.14 15.99
CA LEU A 149 -12.19 -0.08 15.66
C LEU A 149 -11.66 1.37 15.75
N PRO A 150 -10.33 1.57 15.90
CA PRO A 150 -9.76 2.90 16.07
C PRO A 150 -10.12 3.85 14.93
N SER A 151 -10.39 5.10 15.28
CA SER A 151 -10.70 6.15 14.30
C SER A 151 -9.99 7.44 14.67
N ARG A 152 -9.13 7.93 13.77
CA ARG A 152 -8.35 9.15 13.92
C ARG A 152 -8.76 10.16 12.86
N THR A 153 -9.06 11.38 13.31
CA THR A 153 -9.20 12.56 12.45
C THR A 153 -7.83 13.05 11.99
N ALA A 154 -7.77 13.89 10.95
CA ALA A 154 -6.50 14.45 10.48
C ALA A 154 -5.74 15.21 11.58
N ALA A 155 -6.45 15.97 12.42
CA ALA A 155 -5.87 16.65 13.57
C ALA A 155 -5.31 15.67 14.62
N GLN A 156 -5.96 14.53 14.83
CA GLN A 156 -5.46 13.48 15.73
C GLN A 156 -4.23 12.78 15.16
N VAL A 157 -4.20 12.50 13.85
CA VAL A 157 -3.00 11.95 13.19
C VAL A 157 -1.83 12.91 13.36
N ARG A 158 -2.01 14.21 13.08
CA ARG A 158 -0.97 15.23 13.33
C ARG A 158 -0.49 15.22 14.79
N ALA A 159 -1.42 15.22 15.74
CA ALA A 159 -1.09 15.21 17.16
C ALA A 159 -0.39 13.91 17.60
N ASP A 160 -0.72 12.77 17.01
CA ASP A 160 -0.03 11.50 17.24
C ASP A 160 1.41 11.57 16.70
N THR A 161 1.60 12.15 15.52
CA THR A 161 2.92 12.37 14.92
C THR A 161 3.77 13.33 15.76
N GLU A 162 3.19 14.42 16.28
CA GLU A 162 3.84 15.35 17.22
C GLU A 162 4.29 14.61 18.48
N ARG A 163 3.40 13.82 19.10
CA ARG A 163 3.74 13.01 20.28
C ARG A 163 4.83 11.99 20.03
N LEU A 164 4.84 11.37 18.84
CA LEU A 164 5.89 10.43 18.45
C LEU A 164 7.24 11.15 18.35
N LEU A 165 7.27 12.33 17.74
CA LEU A 165 8.49 13.14 17.62
C LEU A 165 9.02 13.55 19.00
N ASP A 166 8.14 14.04 19.89
CA ASP A 166 8.51 14.41 21.26
C ASP A 166 9.10 13.21 22.03
N ARG A 167 8.51 12.02 21.88
CA ARG A 167 9.03 10.78 22.49
C ARG A 167 10.41 10.42 21.92
N ALA A 168 10.57 10.49 20.60
CA ALA A 168 11.85 10.22 19.94
C ALA A 168 12.93 11.22 20.38
N GLU A 169 12.60 12.51 20.48
CA GLU A 169 13.50 13.55 20.98
C GLU A 169 13.90 13.29 22.44
N SER A 170 12.94 12.88 23.29
CA SER A 170 13.18 12.61 24.72
C SER A 170 14.21 11.50 24.99
N THR A 171 14.46 10.62 24.01
CA THR A 171 15.52 9.61 24.10
C THR A 171 16.93 10.23 24.11
N GLY A 172 17.08 11.47 23.61
CA GLY A 172 18.37 12.13 23.42
C GLY A 172 19.28 11.44 22.40
N ARG A 173 18.71 10.68 21.45
CA ARG A 173 19.44 9.93 20.41
C ARG A 173 19.00 10.27 18.98
N LEU A 174 17.96 11.07 18.81
CA LEU A 174 17.48 11.47 17.48
C LEU A 174 18.46 12.48 16.83
N PRO A 175 18.92 12.24 15.58
CA PRO A 175 19.73 13.22 14.85
C PRO A 175 19.02 14.58 14.70
N PHE A 176 19.74 15.67 14.92
CA PHE A 176 19.17 17.02 14.91
C PHE A 176 18.65 17.45 13.53
N GLY A 177 19.25 16.94 12.43
CA GLY A 177 18.78 17.20 11.08
C GLY A 177 17.38 16.66 10.84
N LEU A 178 17.14 15.40 11.21
CA LEU A 178 15.83 14.75 11.20
C LEU A 178 14.81 15.44 12.11
N LEU A 179 15.19 15.78 13.35
CA LEU A 179 14.31 16.54 14.24
C LEU A 179 13.80 17.83 13.56
N ARG A 180 14.72 18.63 13.01
CA ARG A 180 14.35 19.88 12.31
C ARG A 180 13.49 19.63 11.07
N ARG A 181 13.82 18.59 10.28
CA ARG A 181 13.08 18.21 9.07
C ARG A 181 11.64 17.83 9.41
N TRP A 182 11.45 16.94 10.38
CA TRP A 182 10.13 16.44 10.78
C TRP A 182 9.31 17.52 11.50
N SER A 183 9.90 18.33 12.39
CA SER A 183 9.20 19.47 13.00
C SER A 183 8.65 20.44 11.95
N ARG A 184 9.41 20.71 10.87
CA ARG A 184 8.95 21.56 9.78
C ARG A 184 7.79 20.93 8.99
N ALA A 185 7.91 19.64 8.67
CA ALA A 185 6.85 18.91 7.96
C ALA A 185 5.55 18.92 8.78
N ILE A 186 5.64 18.61 10.07
CA ILE A 186 4.51 18.62 10.99
C ILE A 186 3.88 20.01 11.12
N ALA A 187 4.68 21.08 11.12
CA ALA A 187 4.18 22.44 11.19
C ALA A 187 3.46 22.92 9.92
N LEU A 188 3.58 22.21 8.79
CA LEU A 188 2.94 22.57 7.52
C LEU A 188 1.45 22.18 7.54
N ASP A 189 0.56 23.15 7.71
CA ASP A 189 -0.89 22.90 7.75
C ASP A 189 -1.41 22.19 6.50
N GLY A 190 -0.90 22.57 5.32
CA GLY A 190 -1.27 21.97 4.03
C GLY A 190 -1.01 20.46 3.96
N LEU A 191 -0.01 19.96 4.71
CA LEU A 191 0.29 18.53 4.76
C LEU A 191 -0.90 17.74 5.31
N TRP A 192 -1.57 18.29 6.32
CA TRP A 192 -2.64 17.65 7.10
C TRP A 192 -4.05 17.93 6.58
N ASN A 193 -4.19 18.67 5.47
CA ASN A 193 -5.46 18.89 4.78
C ASN A 193 -5.87 17.64 3.98
N MET A 194 -6.06 16.54 4.68
CA MET A 194 -6.44 15.24 4.12
C MET A 194 -7.78 14.78 4.68
N GLU A 195 -8.45 13.92 3.91
CA GLU A 195 -9.66 13.23 4.35
C GLU A 195 -9.28 11.88 4.97
N PRO A 196 -9.57 11.63 6.26
CA PRO A 196 -9.32 10.32 6.85
C PRO A 196 -10.16 9.23 6.19
N THR A 197 -9.54 8.08 5.94
CA THR A 197 -10.14 6.94 5.21
C THR A 197 -10.00 5.65 6.00
N VAL A 198 -10.66 4.58 5.56
CA VAL A 198 -10.38 3.24 6.10
C VAL A 198 -8.97 2.84 5.65
N ILE A 199 -8.09 2.52 6.58
CA ILE A 199 -6.70 2.13 6.31
C ILE A 199 -6.35 0.81 7.01
N LEU A 200 -5.28 0.17 6.57
CA LEU A 200 -4.69 -1.06 7.10
C LEU A 200 -3.61 -0.79 8.16
N GLY A 201 -3.25 0.49 8.37
CA GLY A 201 -2.32 0.92 9.41
C GLY A 201 -0.85 0.76 9.04
N GLY A 202 -0.52 0.92 7.76
CA GLY A 202 0.83 0.79 7.22
C GLY A 202 1.10 -0.58 6.60
N VAL A 203 0.27 -0.97 5.63
CA VAL A 203 0.42 -2.26 4.93
C VAL A 203 1.77 -2.38 4.22
N ASP A 204 2.35 -3.58 4.31
CA ASP A 204 3.52 -3.97 3.50
C ASP A 204 3.05 -4.66 2.21
N PRO A 205 3.68 -4.43 1.04
CA PRO A 205 3.31 -5.09 -0.20
C PRO A 205 3.29 -6.61 -0.14
N ALA A 206 4.14 -7.22 0.68
CA ALA A 206 4.15 -8.66 0.86
C ALA A 206 2.85 -9.15 1.52
N ALA A 207 2.04 -8.31 2.18
CA ALA A 207 0.75 -8.73 2.70
C ALA A 207 -0.27 -9.08 1.59
N PHE A 208 -0.05 -8.62 0.36
CA PHE A 208 -0.92 -8.90 -0.78
C PHE A 208 -0.53 -10.21 -1.47
N LEU A 209 -1.55 -10.98 -1.84
CA LEU A 209 -1.43 -12.18 -2.65
C LEU A 209 -1.78 -11.87 -4.09
N LEU A 210 -0.89 -12.24 -5.00
CA LEU A 210 -1.01 -12.05 -6.43
C LEU A 210 -1.16 -13.37 -7.17
N THR A 211 -1.84 -13.31 -8.30
CA THR A 211 -1.85 -14.37 -9.32
C THR A 211 -1.75 -13.73 -10.69
N ASP A 212 -1.26 -14.48 -11.67
CA ASP A 212 -1.25 -14.02 -13.05
C ASP A 212 -2.56 -14.42 -13.74
N ALA A 213 -3.45 -13.44 -13.93
CA ALA A 213 -4.66 -13.61 -14.72
C ALA A 213 -4.38 -13.12 -16.13
N ASP A 214 -4.43 -14.02 -17.13
CA ASP A 214 -4.12 -13.72 -18.53
C ASP A 214 -2.76 -13.02 -18.75
N GLY A 215 -1.76 -13.38 -17.92
CA GLY A 215 -0.42 -12.79 -17.95
C GLY A 215 -0.29 -11.43 -17.27
N VAL A 216 -1.33 -10.97 -16.58
CA VAL A 216 -1.34 -9.71 -15.82
C VAL A 216 -1.38 -9.99 -14.31
N PRO A 217 -0.39 -9.52 -13.54
CA PRO A 217 -0.41 -9.62 -12.09
C PRO A 217 -1.66 -8.96 -11.50
N THR A 218 -2.44 -9.73 -10.76
CA THR A 218 -3.69 -9.28 -10.13
C THR A 218 -3.69 -9.65 -8.65
N VAL A 219 -4.05 -8.69 -7.80
CA VAL A 219 -4.26 -8.95 -6.37
C VAL A 219 -5.51 -9.80 -6.18
N THR A 220 -5.37 -10.95 -5.54
CA THR A 220 -6.47 -11.88 -5.25
C THR A 220 -6.73 -12.08 -3.77
N GLY A 221 -5.81 -11.63 -2.91
CA GLY A 221 -6.01 -11.65 -1.47
C GLY A 221 -5.17 -10.62 -0.72
N LEU A 222 -5.57 -10.34 0.51
CA LEU A 222 -4.82 -9.54 1.48
C LEU A 222 -4.81 -10.27 2.82
N LEU A 223 -3.61 -10.57 3.33
CA LEU A 223 -3.42 -11.40 4.52
C LEU A 223 -3.54 -10.62 5.83
N THR A 224 -2.96 -9.42 5.90
CA THR A 224 -2.80 -8.66 7.15
C THR A 224 -3.89 -7.62 7.33
N TRP A 225 -4.66 -7.76 8.42
CA TRP A 225 -5.77 -6.85 8.75
C TRP A 225 -5.68 -6.21 10.15
N THR A 226 -4.61 -6.50 10.90
CA THR A 226 -4.42 -6.09 12.30
C THR A 226 -4.55 -4.58 12.54
N GLY A 227 -4.17 -3.74 11.56
CA GLY A 227 -4.19 -2.28 11.66
C GLY A 227 -5.46 -1.61 11.10
N LEU A 228 -6.50 -2.39 10.77
CA LEU A 228 -7.74 -1.85 10.21
C LEU A 228 -8.32 -0.75 11.11
N SER A 229 -8.36 0.47 10.60
CA SER A 229 -8.75 1.67 11.35
C SER A 229 -9.19 2.78 10.40
N ILE A 230 -9.62 3.93 10.94
CA ILE A 230 -9.72 5.18 10.17
C ILE A 230 -8.51 6.04 10.45
N GLY A 231 -7.86 6.54 9.41
CA GLY A 231 -6.66 7.37 9.54
C GLY A 231 -6.20 7.95 8.21
N ASP A 232 -4.92 8.30 8.15
CA ASP A 232 -4.30 8.89 6.96
C ASP A 232 -4.06 7.82 5.88
N PRO A 233 -4.62 7.95 4.67
CA PRO A 233 -4.35 7.02 3.57
C PRO A 233 -2.87 6.93 3.21
N ALA A 234 -2.07 7.95 3.52
CA ALA A 234 -0.64 7.94 3.26
C ALA A 234 0.13 6.91 4.11
N GLU A 235 -0.42 6.46 5.24
CA GLU A 235 0.21 5.41 6.08
C GLU A 235 0.38 4.10 5.27
N ASP A 236 -0.63 3.72 4.49
CA ASP A 236 -0.63 2.49 3.67
C ASP A 236 0.19 2.59 2.37
N LEU A 237 0.65 3.79 2.03
CA LEU A 237 1.52 4.03 0.87
C LEU A 237 2.97 4.32 1.26
N ARG A 238 3.31 4.32 2.56
CA ARG A 238 4.68 4.60 3.03
C ARG A 238 5.74 3.68 2.41
N TRP A 239 5.36 2.44 2.07
CA TRP A 239 6.26 1.44 1.51
C TRP A 239 6.86 1.84 0.15
N ILE A 240 6.26 2.80 -0.57
CA ILE A 240 6.82 3.30 -1.84
C ILE A 240 8.21 3.92 -1.65
N ALA A 241 8.56 4.35 -0.44
CA ALA A 241 9.92 4.80 -0.11
C ALA A 241 10.96 3.68 -0.27
N SER A 242 10.54 2.41 -0.16
CA SER A 242 11.36 1.23 -0.39
C SER A 242 11.26 0.69 -1.83
N ALA A 243 10.49 1.35 -2.70
CA ALA A 243 10.27 0.99 -4.10
C ALA A 243 10.34 2.24 -5.00
N PRO A 244 11.47 2.98 -5.00
CA PRO A 244 11.55 4.32 -5.60
C PRO A 244 11.22 4.34 -7.10
N ASP A 245 11.61 3.29 -7.84
CA ASP A 245 11.34 3.18 -9.28
C ASP A 245 9.84 3.05 -9.57
N ALA A 246 9.09 2.35 -8.70
CA ALA A 246 7.65 2.15 -8.85
C ALA A 246 6.80 3.25 -8.19
N ALA A 247 7.40 4.13 -7.36
CA ALA A 247 6.67 5.08 -6.52
C ALA A 247 5.73 6.00 -7.33
N GLY A 248 6.22 6.53 -8.46
CA GLY A 248 5.41 7.39 -9.33
C GLY A 248 4.20 6.66 -9.91
N ASP A 249 4.39 5.45 -10.41
CA ASP A 249 3.30 4.63 -10.97
C ASP A 249 2.26 4.24 -9.92
N VAL A 250 2.70 3.94 -8.68
CA VAL A 250 1.81 3.64 -7.55
C VAL A 250 0.94 4.85 -7.22
N VAL A 251 1.53 6.03 -7.09
CA VAL A 251 0.78 7.26 -6.76
C VAL A 251 -0.23 7.60 -7.85
N VAL A 252 0.17 7.49 -9.13
CA VAL A 252 -0.72 7.73 -10.28
C VAL A 252 -1.85 6.70 -10.33
N ALA A 253 -1.55 5.42 -10.17
CA ALA A 253 -2.55 4.35 -10.21
C ALA A 253 -3.51 4.42 -9.01
N TYR A 254 -3.01 4.73 -7.82
CA TYR A 254 -3.84 4.95 -6.64
C TYR A 254 -4.81 6.11 -6.86
N ALA A 255 -4.32 7.26 -7.33
CA ALA A 255 -5.14 8.44 -7.60
C ALA A 255 -6.19 8.18 -8.70
N ALA A 256 -5.88 7.33 -9.68
CA ALA A 256 -6.82 6.94 -10.73
C ALA A 256 -7.87 5.91 -10.25
N ALA A 257 -7.54 5.09 -9.25
CA ALA A 257 -8.40 4.03 -8.75
C ALA A 257 -9.37 4.49 -7.64
N THR A 258 -8.97 5.47 -6.83
CA THR A 258 -9.83 5.98 -5.75
C THR A 258 -10.98 6.83 -6.27
N GLY A 259 -12.16 6.64 -5.69
CA GLY A 259 -13.33 7.50 -5.91
C GLY A 259 -13.29 8.83 -5.15
N ARG A 260 -12.19 9.12 -4.43
CA ARG A 260 -12.04 10.30 -3.56
C ARG A 260 -11.42 11.50 -4.28
N SER A 261 -11.49 12.65 -3.62
CA SER A 261 -10.83 13.86 -4.12
C SER A 261 -9.30 13.67 -4.14
N PRO A 262 -8.59 14.16 -5.18
CA PRO A 262 -7.14 14.05 -5.24
C PRO A 262 -6.47 14.71 -4.05
N ASP A 263 -5.55 13.98 -3.42
CA ASP A 263 -4.70 14.48 -2.34
C ASP A 263 -3.31 14.80 -2.88
N THR A 264 -3.02 16.09 -3.04
CA THR A 264 -1.75 16.55 -3.61
C THR A 264 -0.56 16.25 -2.70
N MET A 265 -0.78 16.10 -1.40
CA MET A 265 0.26 15.91 -0.38
C MET A 265 0.44 14.43 0.02
N LEU A 266 -0.27 13.51 -0.64
CA LEU A 266 -0.25 12.09 -0.32
C LEU A 266 1.16 11.49 -0.32
N ALA A 267 1.94 11.75 -1.39
CA ALA A 267 3.30 11.21 -1.52
C ALA A 267 4.26 11.80 -0.46
N GLU A 268 4.14 13.10 -0.18
CA GLU A 268 4.91 13.79 0.86
C GLU A 268 4.58 13.25 2.26
N ARG A 269 3.31 12.99 2.55
CA ARG A 269 2.90 12.34 3.81
C ARG A 269 3.35 10.89 3.88
N ALA A 270 3.26 10.13 2.79
CA ALA A 270 3.69 8.74 2.75
C ALA A 270 5.18 8.63 3.05
N ARG A 271 5.97 9.54 2.46
CA ARG A 271 7.38 9.72 2.76
C ARG A 271 7.62 10.04 4.24
N LEU A 272 6.92 11.03 4.80
CA LEU A 272 7.04 11.37 6.22
C LEU A 272 6.73 10.15 7.11
N HIS A 273 5.65 9.41 6.83
CA HIS A 273 5.32 8.20 7.59
C HIS A 273 6.38 7.12 7.47
N ALA A 274 7.02 6.96 6.31
CA ALA A 274 8.14 6.04 6.12
C ALA A 274 9.34 6.43 6.98
N GLU A 275 9.73 7.72 6.96
CA GLU A 275 10.82 8.25 7.79
C GLU A 275 10.53 8.07 9.30
N LEU A 276 9.26 8.23 9.71
CA LEU A 276 8.85 8.09 11.11
C LEU A 276 8.80 6.64 11.62
N GLU A 277 8.87 5.61 10.76
CA GLU A 277 8.99 4.23 11.23
C GLU A 277 10.28 4.01 12.02
N PHE A 278 11.38 4.66 11.61
CA PHE A 278 12.65 4.62 12.34
C PHE A 278 12.53 5.28 13.72
N ALA A 279 11.73 6.35 13.84
CA ALA A 279 11.43 6.96 15.13
C ALA A 279 10.61 6.04 16.03
N LYS A 280 9.62 5.31 15.47
CA LYS A 280 8.87 4.29 16.22
C LYS A 280 9.79 3.18 16.72
N TRP A 281 10.73 2.73 15.90
CA TRP A 281 11.72 1.72 16.28
C TRP A 281 12.64 2.18 17.40
N LEU A 282 13.14 3.42 17.33
CA LEU A 282 13.94 4.03 18.39
C LEU A 282 13.17 4.08 19.72
N VAL A 283 11.94 4.56 19.68
CA VAL A 283 11.09 4.67 20.88
C VAL A 283 10.78 3.28 21.45
N HIS A 284 10.52 2.29 20.60
CA HIS A 284 10.32 0.91 21.03
C HIS A 284 11.58 0.32 21.70
N GLY A 285 12.76 0.51 21.12
CA GLY A 285 14.03 0.08 21.72
C GLY A 285 14.29 0.72 23.07
N HIS A 286 13.97 2.01 23.19
CA HIS A 286 14.11 2.75 24.44
C HIS A 286 13.16 2.25 25.53
N GLU A 287 11.88 2.06 25.22
CA GLU A 287 10.85 1.63 26.19
C GLU A 287 10.99 0.17 26.60
N SER A 288 11.45 -0.69 25.69
CA SER A 288 11.75 -2.09 25.99
C SER A 288 13.06 -2.27 26.75
N GLY A 289 13.90 -1.24 26.84
CA GLY A 289 15.24 -1.32 27.46
C GLY A 289 16.20 -2.23 26.70
N SER A 290 15.97 -2.42 25.40
CA SER A 290 16.74 -3.32 24.55
C SER A 290 17.89 -2.58 23.87
N ASP A 291 19.11 -2.73 24.40
CA ASP A 291 20.29 -2.05 23.88
C ASP A 291 20.60 -2.40 22.41
N SER A 292 20.35 -3.64 21.98
CA SER A 292 20.55 -4.06 20.60
C SER A 292 19.59 -3.34 19.65
N VAL A 293 18.30 -3.28 20.01
CA VAL A 293 17.27 -2.58 19.23
C VAL A 293 17.56 -1.08 19.20
N LEU A 294 17.97 -0.50 20.33
CA LEU A 294 18.31 0.91 20.41
C LEU A 294 19.52 1.25 19.52
N THR A 295 20.56 0.42 19.54
CA THR A 295 21.77 0.62 18.72
C THR A 295 21.44 0.54 17.23
N ASP A 296 20.64 -0.45 16.83
CA ASP A 296 20.17 -0.61 15.44
C ASP A 296 19.34 0.61 15.00
N ALA A 297 18.37 1.03 15.80
CA ALA A 297 17.54 2.20 15.50
C ALA A 297 18.36 3.48 15.32
N VAL A 298 19.39 3.70 16.14
CA VAL A 298 20.28 4.85 16.00
C VAL A 298 21.07 4.78 14.68
N ALA A 299 21.63 3.62 14.34
CA ALA A 299 22.37 3.45 13.09
C ALA A 299 21.49 3.71 11.85
N LEU A 300 20.24 3.23 11.87
CA LEU A 300 19.27 3.49 10.82
C LEU A 300 18.93 4.99 10.71
N LEU A 301 18.73 5.67 11.84
CA LEU A 301 18.45 7.11 11.87
C LEU A 301 19.63 7.96 11.38
N GLU A 302 20.87 7.57 11.70
CA GLU A 302 22.07 8.28 11.22
C GLU A 302 22.19 8.17 9.69
N SER A 303 21.93 6.99 9.13
CA SER A 303 21.93 6.81 7.67
C SER A 303 20.75 7.51 6.99
N LEU A 304 19.60 7.59 7.65
CA LEU A 304 18.45 8.39 7.23
C LEU A 304 18.81 9.89 7.21
N ASP A 305 19.45 10.41 8.25
CA ASP A 305 19.90 11.81 8.31
C ASP A 305 20.91 12.16 7.20
N GLU A 306 21.81 11.24 6.87
CA GLU A 306 22.79 11.43 5.79
C GLU A 306 22.13 11.56 4.42
N SER A 307 21.24 10.63 4.08
CA SER A 307 20.64 10.53 2.74
C SER A 307 19.60 11.62 2.46
N VAL A 308 18.85 12.08 3.46
CA VAL A 308 17.86 13.17 3.27
C VAL A 308 18.46 14.57 3.37
N ARG A 309 19.78 14.70 3.59
CA ARG A 309 20.44 15.98 3.85
C ARG A 309 20.32 16.98 2.70
N ASP A 310 20.46 16.48 1.48
CA ASP A 310 20.41 17.29 0.25
C ASP A 310 19.03 17.34 -0.41
N GLU A 311 18.06 16.65 0.18
CA GLU A 311 16.71 16.62 -0.35
C GLU A 311 15.91 17.86 0.04
N ALA A 312 14.95 18.20 -0.81
CA ALA A 312 14.01 19.27 -0.50
C ALA A 312 13.25 18.96 0.82
N PRO A 313 12.93 20.00 1.62
CA PRO A 313 12.04 19.83 2.76
C PRO A 313 10.69 19.27 2.30
N VAL A 314 10.09 18.42 3.14
CA VAL A 314 8.72 17.89 2.90
C VAL A 314 7.76 19.06 2.63
N GLY A 315 7.00 18.97 1.53
CA GLY A 315 6.03 19.98 1.13
C GLY A 315 6.57 21.19 0.36
N SER A 316 7.86 21.20 -0.02
CA SER A 316 8.47 22.27 -0.82
C SER A 316 7.93 22.39 -2.26
N GLY A 317 7.15 21.40 -2.74
CA GLY A 317 6.50 21.40 -4.06
C GLY A 317 5.08 21.97 -4.09
N THR A 318 4.59 22.52 -2.98
CA THR A 318 3.24 23.12 -2.92
C THR A 318 3.22 24.44 -3.67
N VAL A 319 2.76 24.44 -4.94
CA VAL A 319 2.30 25.68 -5.57
C VAL A 319 1.00 26.07 -4.88
N SER A 320 1.06 27.06 -4.00
CA SER A 320 -0.16 27.57 -3.36
C SER A 320 -1.12 28.15 -4.41
N VAL A 321 -2.43 28.20 -4.11
CA VAL A 321 -3.40 28.85 -5.01
C VAL A 321 -2.98 30.29 -5.30
N ASP A 322 -2.43 31.00 -4.32
CA ASP A 322 -1.89 32.35 -4.50
C ASP A 322 -0.66 32.38 -5.41
N GLU A 323 0.20 31.37 -5.34
CA GLU A 323 1.39 31.24 -6.19
C GLU A 323 1.03 30.82 -7.62
N ALA A 324 0.00 29.99 -7.79
CA ALA A 324 -0.61 29.65 -9.06
C ALA A 324 -1.30 30.87 -9.69
N ILE A 325 -2.10 31.62 -8.93
CA ILE A 325 -2.72 32.89 -9.36
C ILE A 325 -1.63 33.92 -9.72
N ALA A 326 -0.58 34.03 -8.91
CA ALA A 326 0.57 34.88 -9.21
C ALA A 326 1.35 34.39 -10.44
N ALA A 327 1.40 33.08 -10.72
CA ALA A 327 1.98 32.52 -11.94
C ALA A 327 1.11 32.84 -13.17
N PHE A 328 -0.22 32.74 -13.07
CA PHE A 328 -1.15 33.17 -14.12
C PHE A 328 -1.01 34.66 -14.43
N GLY A 329 -0.79 35.51 -13.41
CA GLY A 329 -0.50 36.94 -13.59
C GLY A 329 0.88 37.24 -14.19
N ARG A 330 1.80 36.26 -14.20
CA ARG A 330 3.16 36.37 -14.76
C ARG A 330 3.27 35.84 -16.19
N VAL A 331 2.26 35.13 -16.69
CA VAL A 331 2.15 34.84 -18.13
C VAL A 331 1.84 36.15 -18.84
N SER A 332 2.81 36.68 -19.57
CA SER A 332 2.57 37.83 -20.45
C SER A 332 1.41 37.49 -21.40
N ALA A 333 0.45 38.39 -21.55
CA ALA A 333 -0.59 38.35 -22.59
C ALA A 333 0.02 38.56 -23.99
N GLY A 334 1.05 37.77 -24.32
CA GLY A 334 1.79 37.79 -25.55
C GLY A 334 1.21 36.76 -26.51
N THR A 335 0.41 37.24 -27.44
CA THR A 335 0.02 36.60 -28.70
C THR A 335 -0.86 35.35 -28.62
N THR A 336 -2.00 35.44 -27.96
CA THR A 336 -3.22 34.89 -28.59
C THR A 336 -3.75 35.99 -29.50
N GLY A 337 -3.52 35.86 -30.80
CA GLY A 337 -4.28 36.65 -31.77
C GLY A 337 -5.76 36.45 -31.45
N ALA A 338 -6.52 37.54 -31.36
CA ALA A 338 -7.95 37.48 -31.11
C ALA A 338 -8.59 36.61 -32.20
N VAL A 339 -8.86 35.34 -31.88
CA VAL A 339 -9.70 34.51 -32.72
C VAL A 339 -11.11 34.98 -32.43
N ASP A 340 -11.70 35.64 -33.42
CA ASP A 340 -13.09 36.06 -33.39
C ASP A 340 -13.97 34.79 -33.32
N THR A 341 -14.50 34.51 -32.14
CA THR A 341 -15.45 33.42 -31.90
C THR A 341 -16.90 33.88 -32.06
N SER A 342 -17.15 35.05 -32.66
CA SER A 342 -18.51 35.43 -33.00
C SER A 342 -19.08 34.45 -34.01
N MET A 343 -20.16 33.78 -33.62
CA MET A 343 -21.07 33.12 -34.54
C MET A 343 -21.65 34.20 -35.44
N GLN A 344 -20.97 34.48 -36.55
CA GLN A 344 -21.54 35.24 -37.65
C GLN A 344 -22.61 34.34 -38.26
N THR A 345 -23.83 34.42 -37.71
CA THR A 345 -25.02 33.95 -38.40
C THR A 345 -25.09 34.74 -39.69
N ASP A 346 -24.71 34.08 -40.77
CA ASP A 346 -24.99 34.40 -42.16
C ASP A 346 -26.49 34.66 -42.28
N ALA A 347 -26.85 35.92 -42.07
CA ALA A 347 -28.17 36.43 -42.30
C ALA A 347 -28.53 36.11 -43.75
N TYR A 348 -29.43 35.15 -43.90
CA TYR A 348 -29.97 34.69 -45.17
C TYR A 348 -30.39 35.91 -46.02
N ASP A 349 -29.67 36.15 -47.12
CA ASP A 349 -30.03 37.13 -48.14
C ASP A 349 -30.94 36.44 -49.17
N PRO A 350 -32.25 36.75 -49.19
CA PRO A 350 -33.18 36.15 -50.14
C PRO A 350 -32.91 36.54 -51.61
N GLY A 351 -31.96 37.45 -51.88
CA GLY A 351 -31.50 37.79 -53.24
C GLY A 351 -30.52 36.78 -53.86
N MET A 352 -29.97 35.84 -53.08
CA MET A 352 -28.99 34.85 -53.57
C MET A 352 -29.62 33.65 -54.30
N LEU A 353 -30.94 33.60 -54.44
CA LEU A 353 -31.65 32.49 -55.09
C LEU A 353 -31.80 32.65 -56.62
N ASP A 354 -31.29 33.72 -57.21
CA ASP A 354 -31.59 34.09 -58.60
C ASP A 354 -30.48 33.69 -59.61
N GLY A 355 -29.71 32.64 -59.30
CA GLY A 355 -28.55 32.22 -60.09
C GLY A 355 -28.47 30.74 -60.44
N TYR A 356 -29.58 29.98 -60.35
CA TYR A 356 -29.62 28.56 -60.76
C TYR A 356 -29.93 28.38 -62.25
N GLU A 357 -29.17 29.04 -63.12
CA GLU A 357 -29.10 28.72 -64.54
C GLU A 357 -27.65 28.90 -65.02
N ASP A 358 -26.79 27.90 -64.78
CA ASP A 358 -25.98 27.30 -65.86
C ASP A 358 -25.19 26.07 -65.41
N ASP A 359 -25.15 25.08 -66.30
CA ASP A 359 -24.48 23.78 -66.20
C ASP A 359 -22.95 23.89 -66.12
N THR A 360 -22.31 23.31 -65.10
CA THR A 360 -20.96 22.72 -65.23
C THR A 360 -20.60 21.79 -64.07
N PRO A 361 -20.19 20.52 -64.31
CA PRO A 361 -19.77 19.61 -63.25
C PRO A 361 -18.27 19.75 -62.92
N ALA A 362 -17.91 19.83 -61.64
CA ALA A 362 -16.53 19.78 -61.15
C ALA A 362 -16.25 18.47 -60.37
N GLU A 363 -15.10 17.85 -60.65
CA GLU A 363 -14.65 16.53 -60.16
C GLU A 363 -14.18 16.52 -58.67
N PRO A 364 -14.22 15.36 -57.98
CA PRO A 364 -13.72 15.22 -56.62
C PRO A 364 -12.23 14.86 -56.55
N ALA A 365 -11.52 15.45 -55.56
CA ALA A 365 -10.12 15.14 -55.24
C ALA A 365 -9.97 13.91 -54.33
N ALA A 366 -8.87 13.17 -54.54
CA ALA A 366 -8.58 11.83 -54.00
C ALA A 366 -8.01 11.82 -52.55
N SER A 367 -8.26 10.71 -51.86
CA SER A 367 -7.77 10.34 -50.51
C SER A 367 -6.37 9.74 -50.53
N VAL A 368 -5.54 10.04 -49.51
CA VAL A 368 -4.19 9.50 -49.31
C VAL A 368 -4.21 8.26 -48.41
N THR A 369 -3.44 7.26 -48.81
CA THR A 369 -3.32 5.86 -48.35
C THR A 369 -2.42 5.63 -47.12
N ASP A 370 -2.66 4.48 -46.48
CA ASP A 370 -2.01 3.81 -45.35
C ASP A 370 -0.47 3.64 -45.44
N GLN A 371 0.19 3.58 -44.27
CA GLN A 371 1.56 3.10 -44.11
C GLN A 371 1.60 1.90 -43.14
N GLU A 372 2.19 0.79 -43.58
CA GLU A 372 2.44 -0.44 -42.82
C GLU A 372 3.66 -0.33 -41.89
N THR A 373 3.64 -1.07 -40.78
CA THR A 373 4.72 -1.19 -39.77
C THR A 373 5.48 -2.52 -39.89
N GLU A 374 6.80 -2.49 -39.74
CA GLU A 374 7.68 -3.68 -39.73
C GLU A 374 7.98 -4.21 -38.30
N PRO A 375 8.36 -5.50 -38.13
CA PRO A 375 8.56 -6.15 -36.83
C PRO A 375 10.03 -6.15 -36.34
N LEU A 376 10.23 -6.18 -35.02
CA LEU A 376 11.54 -6.20 -34.35
C LEU A 376 12.05 -7.64 -34.05
N GLU A 377 13.33 -7.91 -34.29
CA GLU A 377 14.03 -9.18 -33.95
C GLU A 377 14.59 -9.21 -32.52
N PHE A 378 14.41 -10.34 -31.83
CA PHE A 378 14.90 -10.65 -30.48
C PHE A 378 16.08 -11.61 -30.57
N SER A 379 17.31 -11.15 -30.36
CA SER A 379 18.48 -12.05 -30.39
C SER A 379 19.61 -11.78 -29.39
N ASP A 380 19.44 -10.94 -28.36
CA ASP A 380 20.51 -10.71 -27.37
C ASP A 380 20.02 -10.83 -25.91
N TRP A 381 19.74 -12.06 -25.49
CA TRP A 381 19.51 -12.39 -24.07
C TRP A 381 20.58 -13.37 -23.57
N PRO A 382 21.55 -12.94 -22.75
CA PRO A 382 22.42 -13.86 -22.04
C PRO A 382 21.80 -14.17 -20.67
N GLY A 383 21.47 -15.43 -20.44
CA GLY A 383 21.17 -15.95 -19.10
C GLY A 383 22.43 -16.41 -18.39
N THR A 384 22.43 -16.31 -17.06
CA THR A 384 23.21 -17.19 -16.18
C THR A 384 22.57 -17.28 -14.80
N ASP A 385 22.48 -18.52 -14.32
CA ASP A 385 22.19 -18.98 -12.97
C ASP A 385 23.09 -18.34 -11.91
N GLU A 386 22.50 -17.87 -10.81
CA GLU A 386 23.12 -17.89 -9.47
C GLU A 386 22.00 -17.79 -8.41
N ALA A 387 21.86 -18.82 -7.57
CA ALA A 387 20.93 -18.83 -6.45
C ALA A 387 21.54 -18.07 -5.26
N PRO A 388 20.83 -17.12 -4.62
CA PRO A 388 21.35 -16.47 -3.42
C PRO A 388 21.24 -17.40 -2.20
N PRO A 389 22.15 -17.29 -1.22
CA PRO A 389 22.14 -18.11 -0.02
C PRO A 389 21.01 -17.70 0.94
N GLU A 390 20.51 -18.65 1.72
CA GLU A 390 19.49 -18.46 2.76
C GLU A 390 20.01 -17.54 3.89
N GLU A 391 19.40 -16.36 4.06
CA GLU A 391 19.69 -15.39 5.13
C GLU A 391 18.98 -15.78 6.45
N ASN A 392 19.72 -15.82 7.57
CA ASN A 392 19.24 -16.26 8.89
C ASN A 392 19.58 -15.27 10.03
N ASP A 393 19.78 -13.97 9.77
CA ASP A 393 20.09 -12.99 10.82
C ASP A 393 19.17 -11.74 10.76
N PRO A 394 18.39 -11.42 11.82
CA PRO A 394 17.59 -10.19 11.88
C PRO A 394 18.44 -8.90 11.79
N ASP A 395 19.73 -8.97 12.14
CA ASP A 395 20.69 -7.86 12.04
C ASP A 395 21.05 -7.53 10.57
N ASP A 396 20.84 -8.48 9.65
CA ASP A 396 21.01 -8.29 8.21
C ASP A 396 19.72 -7.75 7.57
N ALA A 397 18.54 -8.02 8.13
CA ALA A 397 17.28 -7.48 7.63
C ALA A 397 17.21 -5.94 7.74
N ALA A 398 17.69 -5.37 8.86
CA ALA A 398 17.77 -3.92 9.06
C ALA A 398 18.84 -3.26 8.18
N LYS A 399 20.03 -3.87 8.05
CA LYS A 399 21.10 -3.39 7.17
C LYS A 399 20.73 -3.51 5.69
N ASN A 400 20.00 -4.55 5.31
CA ASN A 400 19.45 -4.72 3.97
C ASN A 400 18.32 -3.72 3.71
N ALA A 401 17.42 -3.47 4.66
CA ALA A 401 16.40 -2.41 4.55
C ALA A 401 17.04 -1.03 4.30
N LEU A 402 18.16 -0.76 4.97
CA LEU A 402 18.92 0.49 4.80
C LEU A 402 19.66 0.58 3.47
N ARG A 403 20.41 -0.45 3.05
CA ARG A 403 21.08 -0.49 1.73
C ARG A 403 20.09 -0.37 0.58
N ARG A 404 18.90 -0.97 0.74
CA ARG A 404 17.80 -0.92 -0.23
C ARG A 404 17.14 0.47 -0.29
N TRP A 405 17.19 1.23 0.80
CA TRP A 405 16.60 2.57 0.89
C TRP A 405 17.56 3.70 0.46
N THR A 406 18.88 3.55 0.63
CA THR A 406 19.88 4.56 0.24
C THR A 406 20.41 4.43 -1.20
N GLY A 407 20.04 3.38 -1.94
CA GLY A 407 20.52 3.13 -3.31
C GLY A 407 22.03 2.81 -3.40
N THR A 408 22.70 2.57 -2.27
CA THR A 408 24.11 2.18 -2.23
C THR A 408 24.21 0.66 -2.21
N ALA A 409 24.52 0.09 -3.38
CA ALA A 409 24.88 -1.32 -3.54
C ALA A 409 26.20 -1.67 -2.84
#